data_AF-A0A8C1D5G2-F1
#
_entry.id   AF-A0A8C1D5G2-F1
#
_cell.length_a   1.000
_cell.length_b   1.000
_cell.length_c   1.000
_cell.angle_alpha   90.00
_cell.angle_beta   90.00
_cell.angle_gamma   90.00
#
_symmetry.space_group_name_H-M   'P 1'
#
loop_
_entity.id
_entity.type
_entity.pdbx_description
1 polymer ?
#
loop_
_entity_poly.entity_id
_entity_poly.type
_entity_poly.pdbx_seq_one_letter_code
_entity_poly.pdbx_strand_id
1 'polypeptide(L)'
;VTLNTDLPEIHEDDDILWNVVAEHILIAEINRDAGIFYKFNGTDERFRDRLKLDKQTGSLTITNITTQHAGNYEVKISGAKLTSKTFNVSVYAPLPTPDITRDCSSSSSSSSSSSSSSSSSSSYCSLVCSVVNVGHVTLSWYKGNSLLS
;
A
#
# COMPACT_ATOMS: atom_id res chain seq x y z
N VAL A 1 -1.65 9.19 3.34
CA VAL A 1 -3.09 8.84 3.35
C VAL A 1 -3.83 9.84 4.22
N THR A 2 -5.07 10.18 3.88
CA THR A 2 -5.93 11.06 4.69
C THR A 2 -7.17 10.30 5.11
N LEU A 3 -7.52 10.40 6.40
CA LEU A 3 -8.69 9.80 7.01
C LEU A 3 -9.68 10.92 7.31
N ASN A 4 -10.72 11.03 6.47
CA ASN A 4 -11.68 12.13 6.50
C ASN A 4 -12.78 11.89 7.54
N THR A 5 -12.98 12.84 8.44
CA THR A 5 -14.08 12.85 9.44
C THR A 5 -15.46 13.05 8.81
N ASP A 6 -15.52 13.49 7.55
CA ASP A 6 -16.72 13.93 6.82
C ASP A 6 -17.44 15.14 7.44
N LEU A 7 -16.80 15.83 8.39
CA LEU A 7 -17.28 17.10 8.91
C LEU A 7 -16.91 18.24 7.96
N PRO A 8 -17.85 19.15 7.64
CA PRO A 8 -17.53 20.35 6.88
C PRO A 8 -16.67 21.32 7.69
N GLU A 9 -16.96 21.45 8.99
CA GLU A 9 -16.18 22.18 9.97
C GLU A 9 -16.43 21.57 11.36
N ILE A 10 -15.41 21.59 12.22
CA ILE A 10 -15.52 21.22 13.65
C ILE A 10 -16.16 22.36 14.44
N HIS A 11 -17.05 22.10 15.39
CA HIS A 11 -17.61 23.13 16.26
C HIS A 11 -16.67 23.53 17.42
N GLU A 12 -16.96 24.61 18.14
CA GLU A 12 -16.13 25.07 19.27
C GLU A 12 -16.14 24.06 20.43
N ASP A 13 -17.31 23.48 20.68
CA ASP A 13 -17.57 22.45 21.69
C ASP A 13 -17.20 21.02 21.25
N ASP A 14 -16.64 20.84 20.05
CA ASP A 14 -16.24 19.52 19.54
C ASP A 14 -14.85 19.11 20.04
N ASP A 15 -14.81 17.96 20.69
CA ASP A 15 -13.61 17.20 21.02
C ASP A 15 -13.40 16.06 20.05
N ILE A 16 -12.23 15.99 19.41
CA ILE A 16 -11.89 14.95 18.44
C ILE A 16 -10.67 14.16 18.91
N LEU A 17 -10.85 12.85 19.04
CA LEU A 17 -9.82 11.92 19.44
C LEU A 17 -9.57 10.88 18.35
N TRP A 18 -8.33 10.78 17.90
CA TRP A 18 -7.87 9.77 16.94
C TRP A 18 -7.11 8.66 17.64
N ASN A 19 -7.55 7.42 17.45
CA ASN A 19 -7.04 6.24 18.14
C ASN A 19 -6.65 5.15 17.16
N VAL A 20 -5.60 4.40 17.49
CA VAL A 20 -5.32 3.09 16.88
C VAL A 20 -6.07 2.05 17.69
N VAL A 21 -7.03 1.37 17.06
CA VAL A 21 -8.01 0.50 17.75
C VAL A 21 -7.32 -0.68 18.43
N ALA A 22 -6.42 -1.37 17.72
CA ALA A 22 -5.79 -2.60 18.21
C ALA A 22 -4.92 -2.40 19.46
N GLU A 23 -4.32 -1.22 19.59
CA GLU A 23 -3.37 -0.88 20.66
C GLU A 23 -4.01 0.07 21.70
N HIS A 24 -5.23 0.54 21.46
CA HIS A 24 -5.90 1.58 22.25
C HIS A 24 -5.03 2.84 22.46
N ILE A 25 -4.20 3.18 21.48
CA ILE A 25 -3.28 4.32 21.56
C ILE A 25 -3.93 5.56 20.94
N LEU A 26 -3.99 6.63 21.72
CA LEU A 26 -4.33 7.96 21.24
C LEU A 26 -3.15 8.52 20.43
N ILE A 27 -3.42 8.93 19.19
CA ILE A 27 -2.40 9.44 18.27
C ILE A 27 -2.59 10.92 17.93
N ALA A 28 -3.79 11.45 18.12
CA ALA A 28 -4.04 12.88 18.01
C ALA A 28 -5.29 13.30 18.79
N GLU A 29 -5.28 14.55 19.23
CA GLU A 29 -6.36 15.20 19.96
C GLU A 29 -6.57 16.61 19.41
N ILE A 30 -7.84 16.97 19.22
CA ILE A 30 -8.28 18.32 18.94
C ILE A 30 -9.35 18.66 19.97
N ASN A 31 -9.15 19.74 20.72
CA ASN A 31 -10.16 20.36 21.56
C ASN A 31 -10.15 21.85 21.21
N ARG A 32 -11.21 22.33 20.56
CA ARG A 32 -11.23 23.68 20.00
C ARG A 32 -11.43 24.74 21.08
N ASP A 33 -12.29 24.47 22.07
CA ASP A 33 -12.51 25.31 23.26
C ASP A 33 -11.22 25.61 24.03
N ALA A 34 -10.37 24.61 24.23
CA ALA A 34 -9.08 24.74 24.91
C ALA A 34 -7.93 25.14 23.96
N GLY A 35 -8.19 25.25 22.65
CA GLY A 35 -7.19 25.54 21.63
C GLY A 35 -6.12 24.44 21.46
N ILE A 36 -6.44 23.21 21.84
CA ILE A 36 -5.52 22.06 21.79
C ILE A 36 -5.56 21.43 20.41
N PHE A 37 -4.38 21.26 19.81
CA PHE A 37 -4.16 20.51 18.58
C PHE A 37 -2.90 19.67 18.76
N TYR A 38 -3.04 18.56 19.46
CA TYR A 38 -1.91 17.75 19.88
C TYR A 38 -1.77 16.48 19.06
N LYS A 39 -0.53 16.07 18.84
CA LYS A 39 -0.18 14.86 18.07
C LYS A 39 0.78 14.05 18.92
N PHE A 40 0.44 12.78 19.11
CA PHE A 40 1.29 11.86 19.86
C PHE A 40 2.19 11.10 18.89
N ASN A 41 3.42 10.84 19.31
CA ASN A 41 4.37 10.08 18.51
C ASN A 41 4.10 8.56 18.55
N GLY A 42 3.16 8.11 19.39
CA GLY A 42 2.98 6.69 19.73
C GLY A 42 4.07 6.19 20.69
N THR A 43 3.87 5.01 21.26
CA THR A 43 4.79 4.39 22.23
C THR A 43 6.18 4.15 21.66
N ASP A 44 6.27 3.77 20.39
CA ASP A 44 7.54 3.42 19.71
C ASP A 44 8.04 4.53 18.77
N GLU A 45 7.59 5.77 18.96
CA GLU A 45 7.82 6.89 18.04
C GLU A 45 7.36 6.67 16.59
N ARG A 46 6.54 5.63 16.35
CA ARG A 46 6.02 5.24 15.03
C ARG A 46 5.44 6.41 14.23
N PHE A 47 4.79 7.35 14.92
CA PHE A 47 4.08 8.49 14.33
C PHE A 47 4.85 9.81 14.39
N ARG A 48 6.08 9.79 14.89
CA ARG A 48 6.93 10.98 15.00
C ARG A 48 7.07 11.68 13.66
N ASP A 49 6.74 12.97 13.65
CA ASP A 49 6.75 13.85 12.47
C ASP A 49 5.89 13.40 11.27
N ARG A 50 5.04 12.37 11.45
CA ARG A 50 4.24 11.79 10.36
C ARG A 50 2.78 12.23 10.36
N LEU A 51 2.26 12.71 11.48
CA LEU A 51 0.87 13.13 11.62
C LEU A 51 0.68 14.61 11.28
N LYS A 52 -0.36 14.89 10.50
CA LYS A 52 -0.89 16.23 10.25
C LYS A 52 -2.38 16.23 10.53
N LEU A 53 -2.85 17.28 11.19
CA LEU A 53 -4.27 17.50 11.48
C LEU A 53 -4.78 18.66 10.65
N ASP A 54 -5.93 18.45 10.02
CA ASP A 54 -6.73 19.53 9.48
C ASP A 54 -7.51 20.18 10.63
N LYS A 55 -7.19 21.44 10.93
CA LYS A 55 -7.81 22.17 12.03
C LYS A 55 -9.25 22.61 11.75
N GLN A 56 -9.68 22.59 10.49
CA GLN A 56 -11.04 22.95 10.10
C GLN A 56 -11.95 21.71 10.15
N THR A 57 -11.51 20.58 9.58
CA THR A 57 -12.37 19.39 9.45
C THR A 57 -12.11 18.34 10.53
N GLY A 58 -10.98 18.40 11.24
CA GLY A 58 -10.56 17.36 12.19
C GLY A 58 -9.97 16.10 11.52
N SER A 59 -9.79 16.14 10.20
CA SER A 59 -9.24 15.01 9.43
C SER A 59 -7.77 14.75 9.77
N LEU A 60 -7.39 13.48 9.82
CA LEU A 60 -6.01 13.05 10.09
C LEU A 60 -5.30 12.64 8.82
N THR A 61 -4.13 13.22 8.55
CA THR A 61 -3.24 12.79 7.49
C THR A 61 -2.01 12.11 8.08
N ILE A 62 -1.74 10.88 7.62
CA ILE A 62 -0.53 10.13 7.91
C ILE A 62 0.38 10.23 6.68
N THR A 63 1.51 10.90 6.85
CA THR A 63 2.55 11.08 5.82
C THR A 63 3.62 10.01 5.92
N ASN A 64 4.32 9.74 4.81
CA ASN A 64 5.37 8.70 4.73
C ASN A 64 4.90 7.36 5.32
N ILE A 65 3.70 6.93 4.91
CA ILE A 65 3.08 5.72 5.42
C ILE A 65 3.86 4.47 4.97
N THR A 66 3.99 3.53 5.90
CA THR A 66 4.62 2.22 5.71
C THR A 66 3.70 1.13 6.23
N THR A 67 4.03 -0.14 5.97
CA THR A 67 3.30 -1.31 6.47
C THR A 67 3.12 -1.32 7.99
N GLN A 68 4.02 -0.69 8.75
CA GLN A 68 3.93 -0.57 10.21
C GLN A 68 2.75 0.30 10.70
N HIS A 69 2.18 1.12 9.81
CA HIS A 69 1.01 1.95 10.11
C HIS A 69 -0.28 1.34 9.57
N ALA A 70 -0.24 0.13 8.99
CA ALA A 70 -1.46 -0.56 8.62
C ALA A 70 -2.26 -0.92 9.88
N GLY A 71 -3.58 -0.91 9.77
CA GLY A 71 -4.47 -1.25 10.89
C GLY A 71 -5.75 -0.43 10.92
N ASN A 72 -6.49 -0.61 12.01
CA ASN A 72 -7.75 0.08 12.25
C ASN A 72 -7.53 1.36 13.03
N TYR A 73 -8.04 2.46 12.48
CA TYR A 73 -8.04 3.77 13.10
C TYR A 73 -9.46 4.17 13.42
N GLU A 74 -9.70 4.74 14.59
CA GLU A 74 -11.00 5.24 15.01
C GLU A 74 -10.89 6.73 15.33
N VAL A 75 -11.82 7.51 14.81
CA VAL A 75 -12.06 8.87 15.28
C VAL A 75 -13.32 8.88 16.14
N LYS A 76 -13.24 9.54 17.30
CA LYS A 76 -14.38 9.85 18.15
C LYS A 76 -14.54 11.36 18.20
N ILE A 77 -15.74 11.83 17.94
CA ILE A 77 -16.09 13.25 17.95
C ILE A 77 -17.18 13.41 19.00
N SER A 78 -16.88 14.20 20.02
CA SER A 78 -17.75 14.50 21.15
C SER A 78 -18.05 15.98 21.16
N GLY A 79 -19.26 16.36 20.77
CA GLY A 79 -19.81 17.70 20.97
C GLY A 79 -21.28 17.57 21.34
N ALA A 80 -22.17 18.25 20.60
CA ALA A 80 -23.63 18.08 20.75
C ALA A 80 -24.11 16.62 20.63
N LYS A 81 -23.41 15.79 19.83
CA LYS A 81 -23.68 14.34 19.72
C LYS A 81 -22.36 13.58 19.64
N LEU A 82 -22.29 12.47 20.37
CA LEU A 82 -21.18 11.55 20.25
C LEU A 82 -21.29 10.75 18.94
N THR A 83 -20.27 10.88 18.10
CA THR A 83 -20.14 10.13 16.85
C THR A 83 -18.77 9.46 16.76
N SER A 84 -18.70 8.33 16.08
CA SER A 84 -17.45 7.64 15.82
C SER A 84 -17.40 7.09 14.41
N LYS A 85 -16.19 6.98 13.87
CA LYS A 85 -15.94 6.42 12.54
C LYS A 85 -14.64 5.64 12.55
N THR A 86 -14.68 4.45 11.95
CA THR A 86 -13.53 3.54 11.87
C THR A 86 -13.04 3.42 10.44
N PHE A 87 -11.72 3.45 10.27
CA PHE A 87 -11.03 3.28 9.01
C PHE A 87 -10.16 2.04 9.07
N ASN A 88 -10.18 1.24 8.01
CA ASN A 88 -9.21 0.18 7.81
C ASN A 88 -8.16 0.66 6.81
N VAL A 89 -6.92 0.80 7.27
CA VAL A 89 -5.79 1.22 6.45
C VAL A 89 -4.94 -0.01 6.12
N SER A 90 -4.91 -0.38 4.84
CA SER A 90 -4.02 -1.41 4.32
C SER A 90 -2.89 -0.75 3.51
N VAL A 91 -1.65 -1.17 3.76
CA VAL A 91 -0.47 -0.67 3.08
C VAL A 91 0.29 -1.87 2.52
N TYR A 92 0.57 -1.84 1.24
CA TYR A 92 1.29 -2.92 0.55
C TYR A 92 2.72 -2.48 0.25
N ALA A 93 3.66 -3.41 0.45
CA ALA A 93 5.02 -3.20 -0.02
C ALA A 93 5.06 -3.22 -1.55
N PRO A 94 6.01 -2.50 -2.18
CA PRO A 94 6.28 -2.66 -3.60
C PRO A 94 6.54 -4.14 -3.93
N LEU A 95 5.94 -4.63 -5.01
CA LEU A 95 6.21 -5.97 -5.49
C LEU A 95 7.60 -6.03 -6.13
N PRO A 96 8.34 -7.14 -5.95
CA PRO A 96 9.61 -7.33 -6.64
C PRO A 96 9.40 -7.32 -8.15
N THR A 97 10.36 -6.76 -8.87
CA THR A 97 10.34 -6.73 -10.33
C THR A 97 10.44 -8.17 -10.85
N PRO A 98 9.51 -8.63 -11.71
CA PRO A 98 9.60 -9.95 -12.30
C PRO A 98 10.80 -10.03 -13.25
N ASP A 99 11.50 -11.16 -13.22
CA ASP A 99 12.57 -11.48 -14.16
C ASP A 99 12.02 -12.31 -15.32
N ILE A 100 12.28 -11.83 -16.54
CA ILE A 100 11.82 -12.45 -17.77
C ILE A 100 13.05 -12.98 -18.51
N THR A 101 13.19 -14.30 -18.50
CA THR A 101 14.29 -15.01 -19.17
C THR A 101 13.78 -15.73 -20.40
N ARG A 102 14.65 -15.79 -21.42
CA ARG A 102 14.43 -16.56 -22.64
C ARG A 102 15.28 -17.82 -22.56
N ASP A 103 14.65 -18.97 -22.65
CA ASP A 103 15.33 -20.25 -22.71
C ASP A 103 15.09 -20.87 -24.08
N CYS A 104 16.15 -20.97 -24.88
CA CYS A 104 16.10 -21.50 -26.23
C CYS A 104 17.08 -22.67 -26.30
N SER A 105 16.57 -23.87 -26.62
CA SER A 105 17.43 -25.02 -26.89
C SER A 105 18.07 -24.84 -28.26
N SER A 106 19.23 -24.20 -28.30
CA SER A 106 20.04 -24.18 -29.52
C SER A 106 20.68 -25.55 -29.64
N SER A 107 20.27 -26.36 -30.63
CA SER A 107 21.11 -27.47 -31.08
C SER A 107 22.41 -26.85 -31.58
N SER A 108 23.46 -26.91 -30.76
CA SER A 108 24.78 -26.40 -31.10
C SER A 108 25.30 -27.15 -32.32
N SER A 109 25.14 -26.57 -33.50
CA SER A 109 25.92 -26.92 -34.68
C SER A 109 27.04 -25.90 -34.78
N SER A 110 28.18 -26.25 -34.16
CA SER A 110 29.46 -25.68 -34.56
C SER A 110 29.59 -25.81 -36.08
N SER A 111 29.86 -24.69 -36.73
CA SER A 111 29.90 -24.58 -38.18
C SER A 111 30.97 -25.48 -38.81
N SER A 112 30.53 -26.48 -39.57
CA SER A 112 31.30 -27.04 -40.69
C SER A 112 30.36 -27.47 -41.82
N SER A 113 30.44 -26.71 -42.91
CA SER A 113 30.03 -26.92 -44.30
C SER A 113 29.16 -28.12 -44.73
N SER A 114 28.08 -27.74 -45.44
CA SER A 114 27.48 -28.33 -46.66
C SER A 114 26.58 -29.58 -46.62
N SER A 115 25.49 -29.44 -47.38
CA SER A 115 24.58 -30.41 -47.99
C SER A 115 23.28 -30.77 -47.23
N SER A 116 22.22 -30.72 -48.03
CA SER A 116 20.79 -30.72 -47.74
C SER A 116 20.27 -32.00 -47.09
N SER A 117 19.60 -31.86 -45.95
CA SER A 117 18.59 -32.81 -45.47
C SER A 117 17.61 -32.09 -44.54
N SER A 118 16.33 -32.15 -44.91
CA SER A 118 15.21 -31.59 -44.18
C SER A 118 15.04 -32.35 -42.87
N SER A 119 15.37 -31.71 -41.76
CA SER A 119 15.02 -32.14 -40.41
C SER A 119 14.66 -30.88 -39.67
N SER A 120 13.36 -30.62 -39.54
CA SER A 120 12.83 -29.47 -38.81
C SER A 120 13.13 -29.70 -37.33
N SER A 121 14.35 -29.35 -36.91
CA SER A 121 14.69 -29.31 -35.49
C SER A 121 13.84 -28.21 -34.88
N SER A 122 12.73 -28.61 -34.23
CA SER A 122 11.86 -27.70 -33.51
C SER A 122 12.66 -26.98 -32.44
N SER A 123 13.20 -25.80 -32.74
CA SER A 123 13.70 -24.90 -31.71
C SER A 123 12.47 -24.37 -30.99
N TYR A 124 12.18 -24.89 -29.81
CA TYR A 124 11.25 -24.22 -28.93
C TYR A 124 12.06 -23.21 -28.11
N CYS A 125 11.56 -21.98 -28.09
CA CYS A 125 12.01 -20.97 -27.14
C CYS A 125 10.88 -20.79 -26.13
N SER A 126 11.18 -20.98 -24.86
CA SER A 126 10.27 -20.64 -23.77
C SER A 126 10.63 -19.27 -23.21
N LEU A 127 9.60 -18.58 -22.73
CA LEU A 127 9.75 -17.39 -21.91
C LEU A 127 9.37 -17.80 -20.49
N VAL A 128 10.27 -17.55 -19.55
CA VAL A 128 10.05 -17.82 -18.14
C VAL A 128 9.96 -16.49 -17.43
N CYS A 129 8.82 -16.24 -16.80
CA CYS A 129 8.59 -15.10 -15.92
C CYS A 129 8.62 -15.63 -14.51
N SER A 130 9.57 -15.16 -13.73
CA SER A 130 9.74 -15.55 -12.34
C SER A 130 9.78 -14.31 -11.47
N VAL A 131 9.28 -14.42 -10.25
CA VAL A 131 9.25 -13.32 -9.30
C VAL A 131 9.39 -13.90 -7.91
N VAL A 132 10.09 -13.18 -7.03
CA VAL A 132 10.22 -13.60 -5.63
C VAL A 132 8.82 -13.59 -5.00
N ASN A 133 8.42 -14.74 -4.44
CA ASN A 133 7.11 -14.87 -3.82
C ASN A 133 7.11 -14.17 -2.44
N VAL A 134 6.60 -12.94 -2.40
CA VAL A 134 6.46 -12.13 -1.18
C VAL A 134 5.02 -12.08 -0.64
N GLY A 135 4.15 -12.99 -1.12
CA GLY A 135 2.73 -13.07 -0.74
C GLY A 135 1.80 -12.34 -1.71
N HIS A 136 0.70 -13.00 -2.09
CA HIS A 136 -0.35 -12.47 -2.97
C HIS A 136 0.15 -11.92 -4.33
N VAL A 137 1.19 -12.54 -4.90
CA VAL A 137 1.72 -12.19 -6.24
C VAL A 137 0.99 -13.00 -7.31
N THR A 138 0.50 -12.32 -8.34
CA THR A 138 -0.06 -12.95 -9.54
C THR A 138 0.80 -12.59 -10.74
N LEU A 139 1.23 -13.60 -11.49
CA LEU A 139 1.89 -13.42 -12.77
C LEU A 139 0.88 -13.61 -13.89
N SER A 140 0.94 -12.74 -14.88
CA SER A 140 0.12 -12.84 -16.08
C SER A 140 0.94 -12.53 -17.32
N TRP A 141 0.68 -13.23 -18.41
CA TRP A 141 1.33 -13.03 -19.69
C TRP A 141 0.42 -12.28 -20.64
N TYR A 142 0.97 -11.27 -21.33
CA TYR A 142 0.24 -10.51 -22.34
C TYR A 142 0.96 -10.56 -23.68
N LYS A 143 0.19 -10.63 -24.77
CA LYS A 143 0.67 -10.39 -26.14
C LYS A 143 -0.08 -9.19 -26.70
N GLY A 144 0.57 -8.02 -26.70
CA GLY A 144 -0.11 -6.75 -26.93
C GLY A 144 -1.14 -6.51 -25.82
N ASN A 145 -2.41 -6.33 -26.20
CA ASN A 145 -3.52 -6.13 -25.26
C ASN A 145 -4.24 -7.43 -24.84
N SER A 146 -3.83 -8.59 -25.35
CA SER A 146 -4.49 -9.87 -25.08
C SER A 146 -3.79 -10.63 -23.93
N LEU A 147 -4.58 -11.03 -22.92
CA LEU A 147 -4.14 -11.92 -21.84
C LEU A 147 -3.97 -13.35 -22.37
N LEU A 148 -2.82 -13.96 -22.08
CA LEU A 148 -2.48 -15.33 -22.46
C LEU A 148 -2.65 -16.33 -21.31
N SER A 149 -2.27 -15.92 -20.10
CA SER A 149 -2.32 -16.71 -18.87
C SER A 149 -2.20 -15.80 -17.66
#